data_AF-A0A2N8PK13-F1
#
_entry.id   AF-A0A2N8PK13-F1
#
_cell.length_a   1.000
_cell.length_b   1.000
_cell.length_c   1.000
_cell.angle_alpha   90.00
_cell.angle_beta   90.00
_cell.angle_gamma   90.00
#
_symmetry.space_group_name_H-M   'P 1'
#
loop_
_entity.id
_entity.type
_entity.pdbx_description
1 polymer ?
#
loop_
_entity_poly.entity_id
_entity_poly.type
_entity_poly.pdbx_seq_one_letter_code
_entity_poly.pdbx_strand_id
1 'polypeptide(L)'
;MTPSLIHLAAAPHSAPVTDWAGRIAWVVGLLVFVVFVYWLMRQGWKWRGTLQGDLPELPARPSPTTALAGGGKPPLSESADAGEARLTLSGRYHGSTTAGQWLDRIVARDLGTRSKAELTLTEQGLDVVRPGATDFFVPAAALRGARLEAGIAGKVLPEGGLLVVTWEHGGKQIDSGFRSDRAGEHPAWVEAINQLSSTEHTTEHTETEGAR
;
A
#
# COMPACT_ATOMS: atom_id res chain seq x y z
N MET A 1 -34.32 -48.79 -76.85
CA MET A 1 -33.84 -49.69 -75.78
C MET A 1 -32.92 -48.89 -74.88
N THR A 2 -33.40 -48.51 -73.70
CA THR A 2 -32.69 -47.70 -72.70
C THR A 2 -31.72 -48.59 -71.92
N PRO A 3 -30.43 -48.22 -71.74
CA PRO A 3 -29.53 -48.98 -70.89
C PRO A 3 -29.82 -48.64 -69.42
N SER A 4 -30.01 -49.69 -68.61
CA SER A 4 -30.20 -49.62 -67.17
C SER A 4 -28.94 -49.09 -66.48
N LEU A 5 -29.06 -47.96 -65.77
CA LEU A 5 -28.03 -47.46 -64.86
C LEU A 5 -28.04 -48.35 -63.60
N ILE A 6 -27.04 -49.21 -63.46
CA ILE A 6 -26.77 -49.91 -62.21
C ILE A 6 -26.17 -48.87 -61.25
N HIS A 7 -26.98 -48.44 -60.29
CA HIS A 7 -26.56 -47.56 -59.20
C HIS A 7 -25.63 -48.37 -58.28
N LEU A 8 -24.31 -48.22 -58.44
CA LEU A 8 -23.32 -48.73 -57.49
C LEU A 8 -23.57 -48.03 -56.14
N ALA A 9 -24.15 -48.75 -55.18
CA ALA A 9 -24.27 -48.29 -53.82
C ALA A 9 -22.85 -48.06 -53.26
N ALA A 10 -22.55 -46.83 -52.84
CA ALA A 10 -21.31 -46.52 -52.14
C ALA A 10 -21.20 -47.39 -50.88
N ALA A 11 -20.08 -48.08 -50.71
CA ALA A 11 -19.82 -48.93 -49.56
C ALA A 11 -20.03 -48.16 -48.24
N PRO A 12 -20.51 -48.81 -47.17
CA PRO A 12 -20.76 -48.17 -45.89
C PRO A 12 -19.46 -47.57 -45.35
N HIS A 13 -19.37 -46.24 -45.35
CA HIS A 13 -18.27 -45.50 -44.75
C HIS A 13 -18.47 -45.53 -43.24
N SER A 14 -17.80 -46.45 -42.54
CA SER A 14 -17.77 -46.48 -41.08
C SER A 14 -17.20 -45.14 -40.60
N ALA A 15 -18.00 -44.36 -39.87
CA ALA A 15 -17.52 -43.12 -39.27
C ALA A 15 -16.26 -43.43 -38.45
N PRO A 16 -15.15 -42.69 -38.63
CA PRO A 16 -13.93 -42.96 -37.89
C PRO A 16 -14.26 -42.94 -36.40
N VAL A 17 -13.90 -44.03 -35.70
CA VAL A 17 -14.02 -44.10 -34.25
C VAL A 17 -13.37 -42.85 -33.67
N THR A 18 -14.12 -42.17 -32.81
CA THR A 18 -13.63 -41.00 -32.07
C THR A 18 -12.19 -41.27 -31.61
N ASP A 19 -11.25 -40.41 -31.99
CA ASP A 19 -9.86 -40.51 -31.52
C ASP A 19 -9.81 -40.17 -30.01
N TRP A 20 -10.17 -41.17 -29.21
CA TRP A 20 -10.21 -41.09 -27.76
C TRP A 20 -8.82 -40.82 -27.20
N ALA A 21 -7.77 -41.33 -27.84
CA ALA A 21 -6.39 -41.09 -27.43
C ALA A 21 -6.03 -39.60 -27.61
N GLY A 22 -6.35 -39.02 -28.77
CA GLY A 22 -6.16 -37.60 -29.03
C GLY A 22 -6.96 -36.73 -28.06
N ARG A 23 -8.23 -37.07 -27.81
CA ARG A 23 -9.08 -36.32 -26.85
C ARG A 23 -8.55 -36.41 -25.41
N ILE A 24 -8.14 -37.59 -24.96
CA ILE A 24 -7.54 -37.78 -23.63
C ILE A 24 -6.24 -36.98 -23.53
N ALA A 25 -5.39 -37.00 -24.56
CA ALA A 25 -4.16 -36.21 -24.58
C ALA A 25 -4.43 -34.71 -24.46
N TRP A 26 -5.43 -34.19 -25.19
CA TRP A 26 -5.86 -32.79 -25.07
C TRP A 26 -6.40 -32.44 -23.69
N VAL A 27 -7.21 -33.32 -23.09
CA VAL A 27 -7.76 -33.11 -21.74
C VAL A 27 -6.65 -33.10 -20.69
N VAL A 28 -5.71 -34.05 -20.77
CA VAL A 28 -4.55 -34.10 -19.87
C VAL A 28 -3.68 -32.86 -20.06
N GLY A 29 -3.40 -32.46 -21.31
CA GLY A 29 -2.66 -31.24 -21.61
C GLY A 29 -3.32 -29.99 -21.04
N LEU A 30 -4.64 -29.87 -21.18
CA LEU A 30 -5.43 -28.78 -20.61
C LEU A 30 -5.36 -28.78 -19.07
N LEU A 31 -5.50 -29.94 -18.43
CA LEU A 31 -5.39 -30.06 -16.97
C LEU A 31 -4.00 -29.65 -16.47
N VAL A 32 -2.93 -30.10 -17.12
CA VAL A 32 -1.56 -29.70 -16.78
C VAL A 32 -1.38 -28.19 -16.95
N PHE A 33 -1.89 -27.61 -18.04
CA PHE A 33 -1.85 -26.17 -18.27
C PHE A 33 -2.59 -25.39 -17.17
N VAL A 34 -3.79 -25.82 -16.79
CA VAL A 34 -4.56 -25.21 -15.70
C VAL A 34 -3.79 -25.29 -14.38
N VAL A 35 -3.27 -26.47 -14.02
CA VAL A 35 -2.46 -26.65 -12.80
C VAL A 35 -1.22 -25.76 -12.83
N PHE A 36 -0.56 -25.64 -13.98
CA PHE A 36 0.60 -24.78 -14.15
C PHE A 36 0.26 -23.29 -13.98
N VAL A 37 -0.85 -22.81 -14.55
CA VAL A 37 -1.34 -21.44 -14.32
C VAL A 37 -1.64 -21.19 -12.84
N TYR A 38 -2.34 -22.11 -12.16
CA TYR A 38 -2.60 -22.01 -10.72
C TYR A 38 -1.29 -22.01 -9.91
N TRP A 39 -0.29 -22.78 -10.32
CA TRP A 39 1.02 -22.79 -9.69
C TRP A 39 1.75 -21.45 -9.86
N LEU A 40 1.75 -20.87 -11.07
CA LEU A 40 2.30 -19.53 -11.32
C LEU A 40 1.59 -18.44 -10.52
N MET A 41 0.26 -18.46 -10.45
CA MET A 41 -0.52 -17.53 -9.63
C MET A 41 -0.14 -17.65 -8.15
N ARG A 42 -0.01 -18.88 -7.64
CA ARG A 42 0.42 -19.15 -6.26
C ARG A 42 1.84 -18.64 -6.02
N GLN A 43 2.75 -18.80 -6.98
CA GLN A 43 4.11 -18.32 -6.87
C GLN A 43 4.17 -16.79 -6.86
N GLY A 44 3.36 -16.13 -7.69
CA GLY A 44 3.19 -14.67 -7.66
C GLY A 44 2.66 -14.15 -6.33
N TRP A 45 1.73 -14.87 -5.68
CA TRP A 45 1.26 -14.52 -4.33
C TRP A 45 2.32 -14.73 -3.25
N LYS A 46 3.12 -15.79 -3.33
CA LYS A 46 4.25 -15.99 -2.41
C LYS A 46 5.31 -14.90 -2.55
N TRP A 47 5.61 -14.49 -3.78
CA TRP A 47 6.58 -13.41 -4.07
C TRP A 47 6.08 -12.04 -3.59
N ARG A 48 4.77 -11.78 -3.67
CA ARG A 48 4.17 -10.58 -3.06
C ARG A 48 4.28 -10.58 -1.53
N GLY A 49 4.04 -11.72 -0.88
CA GLY A 49 4.15 -11.83 0.57
C GLY A 49 5.58 -11.58 1.10
N THR A 50 6.59 -12.08 0.39
CA THR A 50 8.01 -11.84 0.74
C THR A 50 8.42 -10.37 0.60
N LEU A 51 7.75 -9.60 -0.26
CA LEU A 51 8.03 -8.17 -0.43
C LEU A 51 7.44 -7.30 0.70
N GLN A 52 6.50 -7.80 1.51
CA GLN A 52 5.87 -7.01 2.58
C GLN A 52 6.33 -7.40 4.00
N GLY A 53 6.91 -8.59 4.18
CA GLY A 53 7.24 -9.15 5.50
C GLY A 53 8.36 -8.44 6.28
N ASP A 54 9.32 -7.82 5.59
CA ASP A 54 10.51 -7.23 6.23
C ASP A 54 10.36 -5.76 6.62
N LEU A 55 9.14 -5.27 6.86
CA LEU A 55 8.97 -3.90 7.37
C LEU A 55 9.53 -3.81 8.81
N PRO A 56 10.52 -2.93 9.07
CA PRO A 56 11.05 -2.76 10.41
C PRO A 56 9.97 -2.22 11.36
N GLU A 57 10.25 -2.23 12.66
CA GLU A 57 9.36 -1.64 13.64
C GLU A 57 9.09 -0.17 13.31
N LEU A 58 7.85 0.29 13.52
CA LEU A 58 7.47 1.65 13.18
C LEU A 58 8.21 2.62 14.10
N PRO A 59 8.71 3.75 13.59
CA PRO A 59 9.31 4.76 14.45
C PRO A 59 8.32 5.17 15.53
N ALA A 60 8.75 5.07 16.79
CA ALA A 60 8.02 5.68 17.89
C ALA A 60 8.34 7.17 17.94
N ARG A 61 7.37 7.97 18.39
CA ARG A 61 7.59 9.39 18.64
C ARG A 61 8.81 9.56 19.58
N PRO A 62 9.78 10.43 19.26
CA PRO A 62 10.87 10.72 20.19
C PRO A 62 10.29 11.31 21.48
N SER A 63 10.42 10.59 22.59
CA SER A 63 9.98 11.08 23.90
C SER A 63 11.04 12.03 24.47
N PRO A 64 10.68 13.22 24.98
CA PRO A 64 11.62 14.08 25.69
C PRO A 64 11.87 13.51 27.09
N THR A 65 12.71 12.48 27.19
CA THR A 65 13.31 12.06 28.47
C THR A 65 14.62 11.34 28.16
N THR A 66 15.73 12.07 28.27
CA THR A 66 16.90 11.71 29.10
C THR A 66 17.84 12.92 29.16
N ALA A 67 17.47 13.90 29.97
CA ALA A 67 18.39 14.87 30.56
C ALA A 67 17.78 15.44 31.85
N LEU A 68 17.36 14.57 32.77
CA LEU A 68 17.05 14.98 34.14
C LEU A 68 17.70 14.00 35.11
N ALA A 69 18.88 14.41 35.60
CA ALA A 69 19.35 13.98 36.89
C ALA A 69 18.35 14.42 37.97
N GLY A 70 18.06 13.55 38.93
CA GLY A 70 17.31 13.89 40.14
C GLY A 70 15.85 13.47 40.09
N GLY A 71 15.50 12.52 40.97
CA GLY A 71 14.16 11.95 41.07
C GLY A 71 13.07 13.01 41.30
N GLY A 72 11.97 12.86 40.57
CA GLY A 72 10.78 13.68 40.69
C GLY A 72 9.61 13.00 40.00
N LYS A 73 8.49 12.95 40.73
CA LYS A 73 7.14 12.43 40.41
C LYS A 73 6.76 12.45 38.90
N PRO A 74 6.07 11.41 38.38
CA PRO A 74 5.61 11.40 36.99
C PRO A 74 4.66 12.58 36.73
N PRO A 75 4.88 13.40 35.70
CA PRO A 75 3.91 14.41 35.32
C PRO A 75 2.65 13.73 34.79
N LEU A 76 1.52 14.18 35.30
CA LEU A 76 0.20 13.84 34.79
C LEU A 76 0.09 14.34 33.35
N SER A 77 -0.28 13.43 32.45
CA SER A 77 -0.79 13.64 31.09
C SER A 77 -1.09 15.10 30.69
N GLU A 78 -0.06 15.83 30.30
CA GLU A 78 -0.16 16.91 29.32
C GLU A 78 0.66 16.43 28.12
N SER A 79 0.06 16.49 26.94
CA SER A 79 0.62 16.13 25.65
C SER A 79 2.11 16.45 25.56
N ALA A 80 2.95 15.42 25.73
CA ALA A 80 4.40 15.55 25.69
C ALA A 80 4.81 16.27 24.41
N ASP A 81 5.43 17.43 24.58
CA ASP A 81 5.86 18.39 23.56
C ASP A 81 6.64 17.69 22.44
N ALA A 82 5.90 17.18 21.45
CA ALA A 82 6.36 17.27 20.07
C ALA A 82 6.35 18.76 19.73
N GLY A 83 7.37 19.25 19.04
CA GLY A 83 7.48 20.68 18.71
C GLY A 83 6.16 21.27 18.21
N GLU A 84 5.97 22.57 18.43
CA GLU A 84 4.71 23.30 18.19
C GLU A 84 3.92 22.78 16.99
N ALA A 85 2.68 22.32 17.25
CA ALA A 85 1.85 21.69 16.23
C ALA A 85 1.52 22.68 15.11
N ARG A 86 2.02 22.40 13.89
CA ARG A 86 1.73 23.19 12.70
C ARG A 86 0.29 23.01 12.23
N LEU A 87 -0.18 21.76 12.20
CA LEU A 87 -1.53 21.39 11.80
C LEU A 87 -2.03 20.19 12.61
N THR A 88 -3.32 20.18 12.90
CA THR A 88 -4.03 19.06 13.55
C THR A 88 -5.28 18.71 12.76
N LEU A 89 -5.58 17.42 12.62
CA LEU A 89 -6.73 16.92 11.86
C LEU A 89 -7.29 15.66 12.52
N SER A 90 -8.62 15.55 12.54
CA SER A 90 -9.32 14.32 12.94
C SER A 90 -10.06 13.73 11.75
N GLY A 91 -10.08 12.40 11.69
CA GLY A 91 -10.80 11.71 10.63
C GLY A 91 -10.59 10.21 10.63
N ARG A 92 -10.40 9.65 9.43
CA ARG A 92 -10.31 8.21 9.19
C ARG A 92 -9.04 7.85 8.45
N TYR A 93 -8.45 6.74 8.89
CA TYR A 93 -7.35 6.08 8.21
C TYR A 93 -7.88 4.89 7.40
N HIS A 94 -7.52 4.84 6.12
CA HIS A 94 -8.01 3.84 5.17
C HIS A 94 -7.07 2.64 4.98
N GLY A 95 -5.84 2.76 5.48
CA GLY A 95 -4.75 1.80 5.33
C GLY A 95 -3.58 2.38 4.52
N SER A 96 -2.43 1.69 4.60
CA SER A 96 -1.27 1.98 3.75
C SER A 96 -1.17 1.01 2.58
N THR A 97 -0.54 1.48 1.51
CA THR A 97 -0.15 0.68 0.35
C THR A 97 1.30 0.92 -0.02
N THR A 98 1.87 0.04 -0.84
CA THR A 98 3.09 0.38 -1.57
C THR A 98 2.82 1.63 -2.43
N ALA A 99 3.77 2.57 -2.46
CA ALA A 99 3.59 3.84 -3.16
C ALA A 99 3.22 3.63 -4.64
N GLY A 100 2.20 4.35 -5.11
CA GLY A 100 1.68 4.24 -6.48
C GLY A 100 0.91 2.95 -6.79
N GLN A 101 0.83 2.00 -5.85
CA GLN A 101 0.13 0.73 -6.02
C GLN A 101 -1.08 0.67 -5.08
N TRP A 102 -2.12 1.45 -5.36
CA TRP A 102 -3.27 1.65 -4.46
C TRP A 102 -4.08 0.38 -4.10
N LEU A 103 -3.87 -0.74 -4.79
CA LEU A 103 -4.47 -2.04 -4.45
C LEU A 103 -3.58 -2.90 -3.54
N ASP A 104 -2.28 -2.60 -3.47
CA ASP A 104 -1.29 -3.36 -2.74
C ASP A 104 -1.26 -2.95 -1.26
N ARG A 105 -2.29 -3.38 -0.52
CA ARG A 105 -2.45 -3.11 0.92
C ARG A 105 -1.29 -3.73 1.70
N ILE A 106 -0.63 -2.92 2.53
CA ILE A 106 0.40 -3.38 3.45
C ILE A 106 -0.30 -3.99 4.67
N VAL A 107 -0.05 -5.27 4.95
CA VAL A 107 -0.63 -5.98 6.11
C VAL A 107 0.29 -6.02 7.32
N ALA A 108 1.56 -5.66 7.14
CA ALA A 108 2.54 -5.63 8.23
C ALA A 108 2.32 -4.43 9.16
N ARG A 109 2.74 -4.56 10.43
CA ARG A 109 2.78 -3.49 11.45
C ARG A 109 1.44 -2.76 11.65
N ASP A 110 0.33 -3.46 11.46
CA ASP A 110 -1.02 -2.91 11.57
C ASP A 110 -1.30 -1.72 10.62
N LEU A 111 -0.47 -1.50 9.60
CA LEU A 111 -0.68 -0.45 8.58
C LEU A 111 -1.87 -0.76 7.66
N GLY A 112 -2.32 -2.01 7.64
CA GLY A 112 -3.48 -2.43 6.85
C GLY A 112 -4.82 -2.25 7.55
N THR A 113 -4.85 -1.92 8.84
CA THR A 113 -6.10 -1.86 9.62
C THR A 113 -6.74 -0.49 9.47
N ARG A 114 -8.03 -0.46 9.11
CA ARG A 114 -8.80 0.79 9.06
C ARG A 114 -9.15 1.24 10.47
N SER A 115 -9.05 2.52 10.74
CA SER A 115 -9.32 3.07 12.06
C SER A 115 -9.78 4.53 11.98
N LYS A 116 -10.21 5.08 13.12
CA LYS A 116 -10.14 6.53 13.30
C LYS A 116 -8.67 6.96 13.32
N ALA A 117 -8.42 8.21 12.96
CA ALA A 117 -7.09 8.78 13.03
C ALA A 117 -7.14 10.24 13.45
N GLU A 118 -6.16 10.62 14.25
CA GLU A 118 -5.85 11.98 14.64
C GLU A 118 -4.41 12.24 14.19
N LEU A 119 -4.24 13.25 13.34
CA LEU A 119 -2.98 13.65 12.76
C LEU A 119 -2.48 14.91 13.42
N THR A 120 -1.20 14.92 13.79
CA THR A 120 -0.49 16.13 14.23
C THR A 120 0.77 16.28 13.40
N LEU A 121 0.88 17.36 12.63
CA LEU A 121 2.09 17.70 11.89
C LEU A 121 2.94 18.65 12.74
N THR A 122 4.21 18.30 12.93
CA THR A 122 5.21 19.10 13.64
C THR A 122 6.46 19.24 12.78
N GLU A 123 7.42 20.06 13.20
CA GLU A 123 8.75 20.12 12.57
C GLU A 123 9.46 18.77 12.54
N GLN A 124 9.23 17.93 13.56
CA GLN A 124 9.88 16.63 13.67
C GLN A 124 9.28 15.59 12.72
N GLY A 125 8.06 15.81 12.24
CA GLY A 125 7.34 14.88 11.39
C GLY A 125 5.84 14.80 11.68
N LEU A 126 5.23 13.77 11.11
CA LEU A 126 3.80 13.49 11.19
C LEU A 126 3.53 12.41 12.25
N ASP A 127 2.78 12.80 13.28
CA ASP A 127 2.27 11.88 14.28
C ASP A 127 0.86 11.41 13.93
N VAL A 128 0.64 10.10 13.97
CA VAL A 128 -0.63 9.45 13.62
C VAL A 128 -1.13 8.60 14.77
N VAL A 129 -2.06 9.18 15.53
CA VAL A 129 -2.74 8.49 16.63
C VAL A 129 -4.00 7.82 16.07
N ARG A 130 -4.16 6.53 16.35
CA ARG A 130 -5.22 5.67 15.82
C ARG A 130 -5.94 4.97 16.96
N PRO A 131 -6.96 5.61 17.56
CA PRO A 131 -7.72 5.00 18.64
C PRO A 131 -8.26 3.62 18.25
N GLY A 132 -7.83 2.58 19.00
CA GLY A 132 -8.20 1.18 18.77
C GLY A 132 -7.36 0.42 17.75
N ALA A 133 -6.23 0.99 17.30
CA ALA A 133 -5.25 0.35 16.45
C ALA A 133 -3.82 0.84 16.82
N THR A 134 -2.77 0.33 16.17
CA THR A 134 -1.39 0.76 16.48
C THR A 134 -1.08 2.15 15.93
N ASP A 135 -0.63 3.05 16.80
CA ASP A 135 -0.15 4.40 16.44
C ASP A 135 1.19 4.33 15.72
N PHE A 136 1.53 5.37 14.96
CA PHE A 136 2.83 5.46 14.32
C PHE A 136 3.28 6.89 14.06
N PHE A 137 4.59 7.08 14.00
CA PHE A 137 5.22 8.36 13.68
C PHE A 137 6.00 8.26 12.37
N VAL A 138 5.89 9.29 11.54
CA VAL A 138 6.64 9.45 10.29
C VAL A 138 7.59 10.62 10.46
N PRO A 139 8.91 10.39 10.61
CA PRO A 139 9.89 11.45 10.73
C PRO A 139 9.87 12.39 9.51
N ALA A 140 10.17 13.68 9.72
CA ALA A 140 10.22 14.67 8.65
C ALA A 140 11.15 14.24 7.49
N ALA A 141 12.35 13.74 7.82
CA ALA A 141 13.31 13.22 6.85
C ALA A 141 12.81 12.00 6.05
N ALA A 142 11.82 11.27 6.58
CA ALA A 142 11.19 10.14 5.90
C ALA A 142 10.00 10.56 5.02
N LEU A 143 9.49 11.79 5.14
CA LEU A 143 8.41 12.28 4.29
C LEU A 143 8.90 12.50 2.86
N ARG A 144 8.11 12.03 1.89
CA ARG A 144 8.35 12.22 0.45
C ARG A 144 7.32 13.11 -0.22
N GLY A 145 6.29 13.51 0.53
CA GLY A 145 5.28 14.47 0.11
C GLY A 145 3.86 13.99 0.38
N ALA A 146 2.89 14.78 -0.03
CA ALA A 146 1.48 14.47 0.05
C ALA A 146 0.75 14.90 -1.22
N ARG A 147 -0.37 14.23 -1.50
CA ARG A 147 -1.23 14.52 -2.65
C ARG A 147 -2.68 14.17 -2.35
N LEU A 148 -3.59 14.73 -3.15
CA LEU A 148 -4.98 14.31 -3.15
C LEU A 148 -5.16 13.16 -4.12
N GLU A 149 -5.91 12.14 -3.70
CA GLU A 149 -6.19 10.96 -4.51
C GLU A 149 -7.66 10.56 -4.43
N ALA A 150 -8.11 9.81 -5.44
CA ALA A 150 -9.45 9.23 -5.45
C ALA A 150 -9.50 7.84 -4.80
N GLY A 151 -8.36 7.14 -4.65
CA GLY A 151 -8.36 5.78 -4.16
C GLY A 151 -7.12 5.35 -3.38
N ILE A 152 -7.35 4.53 -2.35
CA ILE A 152 -6.29 3.87 -1.60
C ILE A 152 -6.76 2.58 -0.94
N ALA A 153 -5.89 1.59 -0.89
CA ALA A 153 -6.08 0.29 -0.25
C ALA A 153 -7.41 -0.38 -0.66
N GLY A 154 -7.72 -0.36 -1.96
CA GLY A 154 -8.96 -0.94 -2.52
C GLY A 154 -10.24 -0.14 -2.25
N LYS A 155 -10.16 1.10 -1.76
CA LYS A 155 -11.30 1.98 -1.55
C LYS A 155 -11.21 3.20 -2.46
N VAL A 156 -12.25 3.44 -3.26
CA VAL A 156 -12.41 4.62 -4.11
C VAL A 156 -13.46 5.57 -3.52
N LEU A 157 -13.16 6.86 -3.56
CA LEU A 157 -13.97 8.01 -3.17
C LEU A 157 -14.06 9.01 -4.33
N PRO A 158 -14.95 10.03 -4.26
CA PRO A 158 -14.89 11.16 -5.17
C PRO A 158 -13.49 11.79 -5.19
N GLU A 159 -13.11 12.33 -6.35
CA GLU A 159 -11.82 12.99 -6.55
C GLU A 159 -11.58 14.09 -5.50
N GLY A 160 -10.36 14.17 -4.98
CA GLY A 160 -10.02 15.07 -3.88
C GLY A 160 -10.48 14.61 -2.50
N GLY A 161 -11.08 13.42 -2.39
CA GLY A 161 -11.66 12.92 -1.13
C GLY A 161 -10.68 12.27 -0.15
N LEU A 162 -9.42 12.07 -0.55
CA LEU A 162 -8.37 11.47 0.28
C LEU A 162 -7.10 12.32 0.27
N LEU A 163 -6.55 12.52 1.46
CA LEU A 163 -5.17 12.94 1.67
C LEU A 163 -4.30 11.69 1.68
N VAL A 164 -3.37 11.58 0.73
CA VAL A 164 -2.37 10.51 0.70
C VAL A 164 -1.01 11.11 1.04
N VAL A 165 -0.39 10.58 2.08
CA VAL A 165 0.96 10.94 2.51
C VAL A 165 1.92 9.85 2.07
N THR A 166 2.93 10.21 1.29
CA THR A 166 3.99 9.31 0.85
C THR A 166 5.22 9.46 1.75
N TRP A 167 5.75 8.35 2.22
CA TRP A 167 6.88 8.33 3.13
C TRP A 167 7.73 7.07 2.96
N GLU A 168 8.98 7.14 3.38
CA GLU A 168 9.91 6.01 3.33
C GLU A 168 9.95 5.26 4.66
N HIS A 169 9.93 3.93 4.61
CA HIS A 169 10.19 3.08 5.76
C HIS A 169 10.87 1.79 5.36
N GLY A 170 12.00 1.47 5.98
CA GLY A 170 12.75 0.23 5.71
C GLY A 170 13.12 0.06 4.23
N GLY A 171 13.51 1.14 3.55
CA GLY A 171 13.87 1.13 2.13
C GLY A 171 12.69 0.99 1.16
N LYS A 172 11.45 1.18 1.63
CA LYS A 172 10.23 1.12 0.81
C LYS A 172 9.48 2.45 0.89
N GLN A 173 8.91 2.88 -0.22
CA GLN A 173 7.97 4.00 -0.24
C GLN A 173 6.56 3.49 0.02
N ILE A 174 5.89 4.13 0.97
CA ILE A 174 4.57 3.79 1.49
C ILE A 174 3.64 4.97 1.27
N ASP A 175 2.44 4.70 0.75
CA ASP A 175 1.34 5.65 0.70
C ASP A 175 0.38 5.37 1.86
N SER A 176 0.16 6.35 2.74
CA SER A 176 -0.81 6.28 3.85
C SER A 176 -2.00 7.20 3.57
N GLY A 177 -3.22 6.64 3.61
CA GLY A 177 -4.42 7.35 3.15
C GLY A 177 -5.35 7.76 4.28
N PHE A 178 -5.72 9.03 4.27
CA PHE A 178 -6.54 9.68 5.29
C PHE A 178 -7.72 10.43 4.68
N ARG A 179 -8.80 10.49 5.44
CA ARG A 179 -9.95 11.35 5.14
C ARG A 179 -10.27 12.19 6.36
N SER A 180 -10.15 13.51 6.24
CA SER A 180 -10.58 14.44 7.27
C SER A 180 -12.09 14.36 7.43
N ASP A 181 -12.58 14.58 8.63
CA ASP A 181 -14.00 14.84 8.85
C ASP A 181 -14.45 16.15 8.15
N ARG A 182 -13.53 17.08 7.88
CA ARG A 182 -13.75 18.28 7.03
C ARG A 182 -12.85 18.24 5.79
N ALA A 183 -13.41 17.82 4.66
CA ALA A 183 -12.66 17.64 3.41
C ALA A 183 -11.89 18.89 2.93
N GLY A 184 -12.36 20.09 3.26
CA GLY A 184 -11.67 21.36 2.93
C GLY A 184 -10.30 21.55 3.60
N GLU A 185 -9.95 20.73 4.59
CA GLU A 185 -8.63 20.79 5.26
C GLU A 185 -7.52 20.15 4.41
N HIS A 186 -7.85 19.23 3.50
CA HIS A 186 -6.84 18.44 2.78
C HIS A 186 -5.81 19.25 1.96
N PRO A 187 -6.19 20.33 1.23
CA PRO A 187 -5.21 21.12 0.49
C PRO A 187 -4.13 21.75 1.37
N ALA A 188 -4.49 22.28 2.54
CA ALA A 188 -3.52 22.87 3.48
C ALA A 188 -2.54 21.84 4.02
N TRP A 189 -3.01 20.61 4.24
CA TRP A 189 -2.17 19.48 4.65
C TRP A 189 -1.18 19.05 3.57
N VAL A 190 -1.64 18.99 2.31
CA VAL A 190 -0.76 18.70 1.17
C VAL A 190 0.36 19.74 1.08
N GLU A 191 0.01 21.02 1.17
CA GLU A 191 0.98 22.11 1.13
C GLU A 191 2.00 22.02 2.28
N ALA A 192 1.53 21.89 3.53
CA ALA A 192 2.40 21.86 4.70
C ALA A 192 3.36 20.66 4.71
N ILE A 193 2.89 19.48 4.31
CA ILE A 193 3.74 18.27 4.22
C ILE A 193 4.79 18.44 3.11
N ASN A 194 4.40 18.97 1.95
CA ASN A 194 5.34 19.18 0.84
C ASN A 194 6.41 20.23 1.16
N GLN A 195 6.05 21.28 1.90
CA GLN A 195 7.02 22.26 2.40
C GLN A 195 8.00 21.63 3.39
N LEU A 196 7.51 20.79 4.31
CA LEU A 196 8.35 20.10 5.29
C LEU A 196 9.31 19.12 4.62
N SER A 197 8.82 18.28 3.69
CA SER A 197 9.68 17.32 2.98
C SER A 197 10.73 18.02 2.09
N SER A 198 10.39 19.15 1.48
CA SER A 198 11.34 19.89 0.62
C SER A 198 12.47 20.54 1.41
N THR A 199 12.17 21.02 2.63
CA THR A 199 13.16 21.63 3.53
C THR A 199 14.24 20.61 3.92
N GLU A 200 13.85 19.41 4.35
CA GLU A 200 14.79 18.36 4.76
C GLU A 200 15.69 17.90 3.61
N HIS A 201 15.12 17.70 2.40
CA HIS A 201 15.89 17.33 1.22
C HIS A 201 16.95 18.38 0.83
N THR A 202 16.71 19.67 1.10
CA THR A 202 17.67 20.73 0.78
C THR A 202 18.82 20.78 1.79
N THR A 203 18.54 20.52 3.06
CA THR A 203 19.54 20.53 4.14
C THR A 203 20.57 19.42 3.98
N GLU A 204 20.15 18.19 3.66
CA GLU A 204 21.07 17.05 3.41
C GLU A 204 22.02 17.30 2.23
N HIS A 205 21.52 17.92 1.15
CA HIS A 205 22.34 18.23 -0.02
C HIS A 205 23.41 19.29 0.27
N THR A 206 23.12 20.25 1.15
CA THR A 206 24.03 21.37 1.43
C THR A 206 25.15 20.96 2.41
N GLU A 207 24.86 20.08 3.39
CA GLU A 207 25.87 19.62 4.35
C GLU A 207 26.93 18.71 3.70
N THR A 208 26.56 17.98 2.64
CA THR A 208 27.48 17.09 1.91
C THR A 208 28.48 17.86 1.02
N GLU A 209 28.20 19.12 0.66
CA GLU A 209 29.03 19.93 -0.23
C GLU A 209 30.02 20.85 0.51
N GLY A 210 29.82 21.11 1.79
CA GLY A 210 30.68 21.97 2.63
C GLY A 210 31.88 21.29 3.29
N ALA A 211 32.04 19.97 3.14
CA ALA A 211 33.12 19.19 3.74
C ALA A 211 34.21 18.82 2.70
N ARG A 212 34.84 19.81 2.07
CA ARG A 212 36.09 19.64 1.32
C ARG A 212 37.02 20.82 1.45
#